data_AF-A0A976HGS5-F1
#
_entry.id   AF-A0A976HGS5-F1
#
_cell.length_a   1.000
_cell.length_b   1.000
_cell.length_c   1.000
_cell.angle_alpha   90.00
_cell.angle_beta   90.00
_cell.angle_gamma   90.00
#
_symmetry.space_group_name_H-M   'P 1'
#
loop_
_entity.id
_entity.type
_entity.pdbx_description
1 polymer ?
#
loop_
_entity_poly.entity_id
_entity_poly.type
_entity_poly.pdbx_seq_one_letter_code
_entity_poly.pdbx_strand_id
1 'polypeptide(L)' 'GRGIVLKPLFEVADHLRSGALVPVATATPPLAVQLSTLSQHRRLKDPKVQLFADYMAQHIREDLRRAMALA' A
#
# COMPACT_ATOMS: atom_id res chain seq x y z
N GLY A 1 -8.31 10.75 -19.94
CA GLY A 1 -7.10 11.41 -19.42
C GLY A 1 -7.44 12.80 -18.97
N ARG A 2 -7.27 13.11 -17.67
CA ARG A 2 -7.57 14.43 -17.06
C ARG A 2 -6.33 15.05 -16.41
N GLY A 3 -5.14 14.51 -16.68
CA GLY A 3 -3.87 14.95 -16.11
C GLY A 3 -3.09 13.81 -15.46
N ILE A 4 -2.08 14.20 -14.68
CA ILE A 4 -1.17 13.32 -13.93
C ILE A 4 -1.61 13.31 -12.46
N VAL A 5 -1.48 12.16 -11.80
CA VAL A 5 -1.78 12.02 -10.36
C VAL A 5 -0.67 11.23 -9.67
N LEU A 6 -0.36 11.61 -8.43
CA LEU A 6 0.52 10.84 -7.55
C LEU A 6 -0.32 9.89 -6.69
N LYS A 7 -0.31 8.60 -7.03
CA LYS A 7 -1.02 7.55 -6.30
C LYS A 7 -0.08 6.40 -5.94
N PRO A 8 -0.30 5.71 -4.81
CA PRO A 8 0.43 4.48 -4.52
C PRO A 8 0.22 3.45 -5.62
N LEU A 9 1.28 2.72 -5.97
CA LEU A 9 1.26 1.75 -7.07
C LEU A 9 0.16 0.68 -6.89
N PHE A 10 -0.04 0.20 -5.65
CA PHE A 10 -1.03 -0.84 -5.37
C PHE A 10 -2.48 -0.40 -5.69
N GLU A 11 -2.79 0.91 -5.63
CA GLU A 11 -4.13 1.44 -5.92
C GLU A 11 -4.41 1.45 -7.43
N VAL A 12 -3.36 1.59 -8.25
CA VAL A 12 -3.45 1.75 -9.71
C VAL A 12 -2.87 0.58 -10.50
N ALA A 13 -2.47 -0.50 -9.83
CA ALA A 13 -1.72 -1.60 -10.44
C ALA A 13 -2.46 -2.24 -11.63
N ASP A 14 -3.78 -2.43 -11.55
CA ASP A 14 -4.58 -2.96 -12.66
C ASP A 14 -4.62 -2.03 -13.88
N HIS A 15 -4.63 -0.72 -13.64
CA HIS A 15 -4.62 0.27 -14.70
C HIS A 15 -3.25 0.36 -15.38
N LEU A 16 -2.16 0.17 -14.62
CA LEU A 16 -0.82 0.04 -15.18
C LEU A 16 -0.69 -1.25 -16.01
N ARG A 17 -1.19 -2.39 -15.50
CA ARG A 17 -1.20 -3.67 -16.21
C ARG A 17 -1.97 -3.63 -17.53
N SER A 18 -3.14 -3.00 -17.52
CA SER A 18 -3.99 -2.87 -18.73
C SER A 18 -3.47 -1.81 -19.72
N GLY A 19 -2.47 -1.01 -19.35
CA GLY A 19 -1.99 0.13 -20.14
C GLY A 19 -2.92 1.35 -20.12
N ALA A 20 -3.98 1.34 -19.29
CA ALA A 20 -4.87 2.47 -19.11
C ALA A 20 -4.18 3.66 -18.40
N LEU A 21 -3.13 3.38 -17.61
CA LEU A 21 -2.22 4.37 -17.03
C LEU A 21 -0.78 4.04 -17.43
N VAL A 22 0.06 5.08 -17.49
CA VAL A 22 1.49 4.97 -17.82
C VAL A 22 2.30 5.69 -16.75
N PRO A 23 3.40 5.09 -16.23
CA PRO A 23 4.30 5.76 -15.30
C PRO A 23 4.95 6.99 -15.94
N VAL A 24 5.04 8.07 -15.18
CA VAL A 24 5.69 9.33 -15.59
C VAL A 24 6.66 9.79 -14.51
N ALA A 25 7.55 10.74 -14.84
CA ALA A 25 8.55 11.28 -13.93
C ALA A 25 9.46 10.21 -13.26
N THR A 26 9.82 9.16 -14.02
CA THR A 26 10.56 7.99 -13.52
C THR A 26 12.00 8.28 -13.09
N ALA A 27 12.58 9.39 -13.54
CA ALA A 27 13.91 9.84 -13.10
C ALA A 27 13.95 10.23 -11.61
N THR A 28 12.82 10.62 -11.04
CA THR A 28 12.71 11.07 -9.65
C THR A 28 11.50 10.41 -8.99
N PRO A 29 11.60 9.12 -8.63
CA PRO A 29 10.46 8.38 -8.12
C PRO A 29 9.99 8.92 -6.75
N PRO A 30 8.70 8.76 -6.40
CA PRO A 30 8.20 9.11 -5.08
C PRO A 30 8.90 8.34 -3.96
N LEU A 31 9.07 8.99 -2.82
CA LEU A 31 9.61 8.34 -1.62
C LEU A 31 8.66 7.26 -1.09
N ALA A 32 9.22 6.18 -0.55
CA ALA A 32 8.45 5.12 0.06
C ALA A 32 7.66 5.66 1.27
N VAL A 33 6.37 5.30 1.34
CA VAL A 33 5.48 5.65 2.45
C VAL A 33 5.25 4.45 3.36
N GLN A 34 5.10 4.71 4.65
CA GLN A 34 4.84 3.66 5.64
C GLN A 34 3.33 3.50 5.86
N LEU A 35 2.86 2.25 5.87
CA LEU A 35 1.54 1.89 6.33
C LEU A 35 1.64 1.38 7.77
N SER A 36 0.94 2.03 8.69
CA SER A 36 1.03 1.76 10.12
C SER A 36 -0.34 1.51 10.73
N THR A 37 -0.43 0.51 11.62
CA THR A 37 -1.61 0.30 12.45
C THR A 37 -1.54 1.21 13.67
N LEU A 38 -2.60 2.00 13.87
CA LEU A 38 -2.73 2.87 15.04
C LEU A 38 -3.62 2.19 16.09
N SER A 39 -3.15 2.17 17.33
CA SER A 39 -3.87 1.63 18.47
C SER A 39 -3.80 2.60 19.65
N GLN A 40 -4.65 2.38 20.65
CA GLN A 40 -4.55 3.10 21.92
C GLN A 40 -3.17 2.94 22.57
N HIS A 41 -2.89 3.81 23.56
CA HIS A 41 -1.61 3.86 24.26
C HIS A 41 -1.12 2.47 24.68
N ARG A 42 0.19 2.21 24.56
CA ARG A 42 0.82 0.87 24.70
C ARG A 42 0.43 0.09 25.97
N ARG A 43 0.06 0.79 27.05
CA ARG A 43 -0.36 0.20 28.33
C ARG A 43 -1.79 -0.38 28.32
N LEU A 44 -2.61 -0.02 27.33
CA LEU A 44 -4.00 -0.44 27.19
C LEU A 44 -4.19 -1.35 25.96
N LYS A 45 -3.11 -1.98 25.47
CA LYS A 45 -3.20 -2.90 24.32
C LYS A 45 -3.89 -4.19 24.75
N ASP A 46 -5.15 -4.33 24.37
CA ASP A 46 -5.85 -5.60 24.44
C ASP A 46 -5.11 -6.67 23.58
N PRO A 47 -4.79 -7.85 24.12
CA PRO A 47 -4.08 -8.90 23.38
C PRO A 47 -4.79 -9.33 22.07
N LYS A 48 -6.13 -9.26 22.01
CA LYS A 48 -6.90 -9.58 20.80
C LYS A 48 -6.69 -8.53 19.71
N VAL A 49 -6.57 -7.25 20.10
CA VAL A 49 -6.28 -6.16 19.15
C VAL A 49 -4.87 -6.32 18.60
N GLN A 50 -3.89 -6.70 19.42
CA GLN A 50 -2.54 -6.98 18.96
C GLN A 50 -2.51 -8.17 17.99
N LEU A 51 -3.15 -9.29 18.35
CA LEU A 51 -3.28 -10.47 17.49
C LEU A 51 -3.93 -10.11 16.15
N PHE A 52 -5.01 -9.34 16.17
CA PHE A 52 -5.69 -8.87 14.96
C PHE A 52 -4.79 -7.96 14.11
N ALA A 53 -4.08 -7.02 14.73
CA ALA A 53 -3.16 -6.13 14.03
C ALA A 53 -2.04 -6.92 13.34
N ASP A 54 -1.47 -7.93 14.00
CA ASP A 54 -0.42 -8.77 13.43
C ASP A 54 -0.95 -9.62 12.27
N TYR A 55 -2.14 -10.21 12.43
CA TYR A 55 -2.85 -10.92 11.38
C TYR A 55 -3.09 -10.03 10.16
N MET A 56 -3.71 -8.86 10.34
CA MET A 56 -4.00 -7.93 9.25
C MET A 56 -2.73 -7.42 8.58
N ALA A 57 -1.69 -7.13 9.35
CA ALA A 57 -0.42 -6.67 8.79
C ALA A 57 0.23 -7.73 7.90
N GLN A 58 0.11 -9.02 8.23
CA GLN A 58 0.56 -10.09 7.35
C GLN A 58 -0.26 -10.14 6.05
N HIS A 59 -1.59 -10.12 6.14
CA HIS A 59 -2.48 -10.20 4.98
C HIS A 59 -2.29 -9.02 4.03
N ILE A 60 -2.23 -7.80 4.58
CA ILE A 60 -1.98 -6.59 3.78
C ILE A 60 -0.62 -6.66 3.10
N ARG A 61 0.43 -7.14 3.78
CA ARG A 61 1.76 -7.31 3.16
C ARG A 61 1.70 -8.26 1.97
N GLU A 62 0.95 -9.35 2.06
CA GLU A 62 0.78 -10.29 0.95
C GLU A 62 -0.01 -9.70 -0.21
N ASP A 63 -1.12 -9.00 0.08
CA ASP A 63 -1.91 -8.31 -0.94
C ASP A 63 -1.10 -7.24 -1.67
N LEU A 64 -0.34 -6.44 -0.94
CA LEU A 64 0.55 -5.43 -1.53
C LEU A 64 1.61 -6.08 -2.43
N ARG A 65 2.22 -7.19 -1.99
CA ARG A 65 3.18 -7.95 -2.82
C ARG A 65 2.51 -8.46 -4.09
N ARG A 66 1.31 -9.05 -4.00
CA ARG A 66 0.55 -9.53 -5.18
C ARG A 66 0.24 -8.39 -6.15
N ALA A 67 -0.23 -7.25 -5.64
CA ALA A 67 -0.55 -6.09 -6.45
C ALA A 67 0.68 -5.52 -7.18
N MET A 68 1.83 -5.50 -6.50
CA MET A 68 3.08 -4.91 -6.98
C MET A 68 3.97 -5.86 -7.81
N ALA A 69 3.81 -7.19 -7.71
CA ALA A 69 4.65 -8.15 -8.44
C ALA A 69 4.47 -8.14 -9.97
N LEU A 70 3.43 -7.48 -10.46
CA LEU A 70 3.02 -7.46 -11.86
C LEU A 70 2.95 -6.02 -12.43
N ALA A 71 3.48 -5.04 -11.71
CA ALA A 71 3.50 -3.63 -12.09
C ALA A 71 4.91 -3.16 -12.47
#